data_AF-A0A7S2VXM2-F1
#
_entry.id   AF-A0A7S2VXM2-F1
#
_cell.length_a   1.000
_cell.length_b   1.000
_cell.length_c   1.000
_cell.angle_alpha   90.00
_cell.angle_beta   90.00
_cell.angle_gamma   90.00
#
_symmetry.space_group_name_H-M   'P 1'
#
loop_
_entity.id
_entity.type
_entity.pdbx_description
1 polymer ?
#
loop_
_entity_poly.entity_id
_entity_poly.type
_entity_poly.pdbx_seq_one_letter_code
_entity_poly.pdbx_strand_id
1 'polypeptide(L)'
;DDDDSDDSSSDEEEVEPTKKKARVAETSNKNSTASKNNKKQEPKQNKKSKKKNGDKKSKNEPEIIQVDFNFCDMDEKYFHGIKTHLLTEAMYAPFSSGLADMMVENVSVGTVISCDDGQDNVFGLASVLRVMSGEEGDCIKAIKESCMNHCPKQHKKEMDIVLSGKTKRPAGFLIHSRMVNLPLEITLILHQQLVLDMDWAVQHAEGGEKERKSLDFGAFILLAPCTHGTDDGSSLIYKKFDDEVFSTHAEYVFTFDAPKRLADQDKPEKQLVTAIVLTKTGHRAALKELEQMIGTGTGTTVL
;
A
#
# COMPACT_ATOMS: atom_id res chain seq x y z
N ASP A 1 -68.78 -8.37 -47.38
CA ASP A 1 -67.65 -9.23 -46.97
C ASP A 1 -66.90 -8.47 -45.88
N ASP A 2 -67.54 -8.06 -44.77
CA ASP A 2 -68.11 -8.89 -43.67
C ASP A 2 -67.00 -9.76 -43.05
N ASP A 3 -66.69 -9.76 -41.76
CA ASP A 3 -67.27 -9.13 -40.57
C ASP A 3 -66.27 -9.26 -39.40
N ASP A 4 -66.52 -8.52 -38.33
CA ASP A 4 -65.82 -8.44 -37.04
C ASP A 4 -65.63 -9.76 -36.25
N SER A 5 -64.67 -9.79 -35.31
CA SER A 5 -64.93 -9.84 -33.84
C SER A 5 -63.81 -10.47 -32.99
N ASP A 6 -63.49 -9.77 -31.90
CA ASP A 6 -63.40 -10.24 -30.50
C ASP A 6 -62.11 -10.01 -29.67
N ASP A 7 -62.43 -9.51 -28.49
CA ASP A 7 -61.70 -8.90 -27.38
C ASP A 7 -61.27 -9.96 -26.34
N SER A 8 -60.15 -9.73 -25.66
CA SER A 8 -59.98 -10.16 -24.26
C SER A 8 -58.77 -9.49 -23.60
N SER A 9 -59.08 -8.68 -22.59
CA SER A 9 -58.18 -8.17 -21.55
C SER A 9 -57.66 -9.29 -20.63
N SER A 10 -56.41 -9.20 -20.19
CA SER A 10 -56.03 -9.58 -18.82
C SER A 10 -54.74 -8.89 -18.39
N ASP A 11 -54.80 -8.31 -17.19
CA ASP A 11 -53.74 -7.67 -16.43
C ASP A 11 -52.57 -8.63 -16.14
N GLU A 12 -51.33 -8.16 -16.27
CA GLU A 12 -50.19 -8.79 -15.60
C GLU A 12 -49.33 -7.73 -14.89
N GLU A 13 -49.30 -7.87 -13.56
CA GLU A 13 -48.59 -7.06 -12.58
C GLU A 13 -47.06 -7.23 -12.66
N GLU A 14 -46.35 -6.15 -12.31
CA GLU A 14 -44.91 -6.14 -12.00
C GLU A 14 -44.55 -7.14 -10.88
N VAL A 15 -43.53 -7.96 -11.10
CA VAL A 15 -42.79 -8.63 -10.01
C VAL A 15 -41.29 -8.67 -10.30
N GLU A 16 -40.52 -7.92 -9.52
CA GLU A 16 -39.06 -8.02 -9.40
C GLU A 16 -38.61 -9.40 -8.83
N PRO A 17 -37.49 -9.99 -9.28
CA PRO A 17 -36.89 -11.12 -8.58
C PRO A 17 -35.79 -10.66 -7.61
N THR A 18 -36.05 -10.92 -6.33
CA THR A 18 -35.14 -10.74 -5.19
C THR A 18 -34.04 -11.82 -5.15
N LYS A 19 -32.81 -11.37 -4.85
CA LYS A 19 -31.61 -12.20 -4.64
C LYS A 19 -31.73 -13.01 -3.33
N LYS A 20 -31.74 -14.35 -3.42
CA LYS A 20 -31.54 -15.27 -2.29
C LYS A 20 -30.08 -15.75 -2.22
N LYS A 21 -29.40 -15.43 -1.11
CA LYS A 21 -28.10 -16.01 -0.71
C LYS A 21 -28.30 -17.48 -0.33
N ALA A 22 -27.55 -18.38 -0.96
CA ALA A 22 -27.44 -19.79 -0.56
C ALA A 22 -26.06 -20.06 0.03
N ARG A 23 -26.08 -20.72 1.20
CA ARG A 23 -24.97 -21.16 2.05
C ARG A 23 -24.69 -22.63 1.76
N VAL A 24 -23.43 -23.02 1.51
CA VAL A 24 -22.95 -24.41 1.42
C VAL A 24 -21.58 -24.43 2.11
N ALA A 25 -21.46 -24.86 3.38
CA ALA A 25 -21.37 -26.22 3.92
C ALA A 25 -19.92 -26.75 3.99
N GLU A 26 -19.31 -26.59 5.16
CA GLU A 26 -18.09 -27.30 5.58
C GLU A 26 -18.41 -28.79 5.79
N THR A 27 -17.64 -29.66 5.12
CA THR A 27 -17.73 -31.11 5.31
C THR A 27 -16.64 -31.57 6.24
N SER A 28 -17.04 -32.05 7.42
CA SER A 28 -16.19 -32.66 8.43
C SER A 28 -16.01 -34.15 8.13
N ASN A 29 -14.75 -34.58 7.98
CA ASN A 29 -14.40 -35.96 7.69
C ASN A 29 -14.17 -36.73 9.00
N LYS A 30 -15.03 -37.72 9.29
CA LYS A 30 -14.88 -38.69 10.39
C LYS A 30 -14.19 -39.94 9.86
N ASN A 31 -13.09 -40.34 10.47
CA ASN A 31 -12.61 -41.73 10.41
C ASN A 31 -12.52 -42.30 11.83
N SER A 32 -13.24 -43.39 12.03
CA SER A 32 -13.31 -44.20 13.24
C SER A 32 -12.30 -45.34 13.18
N THR A 33 -11.66 -45.67 14.30
CA THR A 33 -11.26 -47.03 14.66
C THR A 33 -11.04 -47.12 16.17
N ALA A 34 -11.50 -48.21 16.76
CA ALA A 34 -11.75 -48.38 18.19
C ALA A 34 -10.57 -49.06 18.93
N SER A 35 -10.36 -48.70 20.20
CA SER A 35 -10.27 -49.69 21.30
C SER A 35 -10.03 -49.08 22.71
N LYS A 36 -10.91 -49.51 23.63
CA LYS A 36 -10.70 -49.89 25.05
C LYS A 36 -10.48 -48.83 26.15
N ASN A 37 -11.57 -48.60 26.90
CA ASN A 37 -11.73 -48.57 28.36
C ASN A 37 -10.55 -48.16 29.27
N ASN A 38 -10.72 -47.07 30.04
CA ASN A 38 -10.93 -47.20 31.49
C ASN A 38 -11.52 -45.94 32.16
N LYS A 39 -12.45 -46.18 33.10
CA LYS A 39 -13.16 -45.21 33.94
C LYS A 39 -12.23 -44.56 34.99
N LYS A 40 -12.43 -43.28 35.28
CA LYS A 40 -12.45 -42.73 36.66
C LYS A 40 -13.24 -41.41 36.72
N GLN A 41 -14.03 -41.30 37.78
CA GLN A 41 -15.09 -40.32 38.04
C GLN A 41 -14.57 -38.93 38.50
N GLU A 42 -15.31 -37.90 38.04
CA GLU A 42 -15.74 -36.60 38.65
C GLU A 42 -15.32 -36.20 40.09
N PRO A 43 -15.43 -34.91 40.52
CA PRO A 43 -16.38 -33.87 40.06
C PRO A 43 -15.90 -32.40 39.97
N LYS A 44 -16.73 -31.57 39.31
CA LYS A 44 -16.78 -30.11 39.38
C LYS A 44 -17.23 -29.64 40.78
N GLN A 45 -16.60 -28.60 41.35
CA GLN A 45 -17.32 -27.55 42.09
C GLN A 45 -16.47 -26.32 42.48
N ASN A 46 -17.14 -25.17 42.39
CA ASN A 46 -16.99 -23.91 43.14
C ASN A 46 -16.00 -22.81 42.71
N LYS A 47 -16.62 -21.80 42.07
CA LYS A 47 -16.29 -20.37 42.19
C LYS A 47 -15.99 -19.99 43.64
N LYS A 48 -14.79 -19.43 43.87
CA LYS A 48 -14.53 -18.50 44.97
C LYS A 48 -13.70 -17.32 44.45
N SER A 49 -14.37 -16.18 44.42
CA SER A 49 -13.81 -14.84 44.33
C SER A 49 -12.78 -14.63 45.44
N LYS A 50 -11.50 -14.51 45.07
CA LYS A 50 -10.46 -14.01 45.97
C LYS A 50 -10.27 -12.51 45.73
N LYS A 51 -10.86 -11.73 46.63
CA LYS A 51 -10.42 -10.38 47.00
C LYS A 51 -8.88 -10.37 47.09
N LYS A 52 -8.19 -9.66 46.20
CA LYS A 52 -6.78 -9.31 46.41
C LYS A 52 -6.74 -8.06 47.29
N ASN A 53 -6.34 -8.27 48.54
CA ASN A 53 -5.86 -7.22 49.42
C ASN A 53 -4.71 -6.48 48.73
N GLY A 54 -4.72 -5.16 48.88
CA GLY A 54 -3.70 -4.28 48.34
C GLY A 54 -2.33 -4.55 48.96
N ASP A 55 -1.33 -4.50 48.09
CA ASP A 55 0.02 -4.14 48.47
C ASP A 55 0.39 -2.92 47.62
N LYS A 56 0.20 -1.72 48.20
CA LYS A 56 0.71 -0.46 47.63
C LYS A 56 2.22 -0.46 47.82
N LYS A 57 2.95 -1.03 46.86
CA LYS A 57 4.33 -0.65 46.59
C LYS A 57 4.33 0.25 45.38
N SER A 58 4.39 1.56 45.61
CA SER A 58 4.78 2.51 44.57
C SER A 58 6.20 2.17 44.14
N LYS A 59 6.33 1.70 42.91
CA LYS A 59 7.57 1.81 42.17
C LYS A 59 7.23 2.59 40.92
N ASN A 60 7.77 3.81 40.81
CA ASN A 60 7.93 4.51 39.55
C ASN A 60 8.96 3.75 38.71
N GLU A 61 8.70 2.48 38.40
CA GLU A 61 9.39 1.79 37.31
C GLU A 61 8.71 2.28 36.02
N PRO A 62 9.48 2.72 35.00
CA PRO A 62 8.88 3.15 33.75
C PRO A 62 8.02 2.01 33.19
N GLU A 63 6.77 2.32 32.87
CA GLU A 63 5.87 1.38 32.21
C GLU A 63 6.47 1.04 30.85
N ILE A 64 6.87 -0.23 30.67
CA ILE A 64 7.39 -0.71 29.39
C ILE A 64 6.19 -0.96 28.49
N ILE A 65 6.01 -0.08 27.50
CA ILE A 65 5.03 -0.27 26.44
C ILE A 65 5.70 -1.08 25.33
N GLN A 66 5.24 -2.31 25.13
CA GLN A 66 5.63 -3.10 23.97
C GLN A 66 4.86 -2.61 22.76
N VAL A 67 5.58 -2.29 21.68
CA VAL A 67 5.00 -1.88 20.40
C VAL A 67 5.51 -2.86 19.35
N ASP A 68 4.58 -3.56 18.70
CA ASP A 68 4.88 -4.48 17.62
C ASP A 68 4.44 -3.84 16.30
N PHE A 69 5.31 -3.84 15.29
CA PHE A 69 4.97 -3.36 13.95
C PHE A 69 4.61 -4.54 13.06
N ASN A 70 3.34 -4.63 12.67
CA ASN A 70 2.81 -5.67 11.81
C ASN A 70 2.73 -5.14 10.37
N PHE A 71 3.22 -5.94 9.43
CA PHE A 71 3.06 -5.71 8.00
C PHE A 71 1.84 -6.48 7.53
N CYS A 72 0.82 -5.75 7.06
CA CYS A 72 -0.47 -6.29 6.69
C CYS A 72 -0.73 -6.07 5.20
N ASP A 73 -1.46 -6.99 4.60
CA ASP A 73 -1.99 -6.82 3.24
C ASP A 73 -2.91 -5.60 3.18
N MET A 74 -3.03 -5.03 1.97
CA MET A 74 -3.99 -3.96 1.71
C MET A 74 -5.42 -4.45 1.97
N ASP A 75 -6.20 -3.68 2.72
CA ASP A 75 -7.55 -4.00 3.12
C ASP A 75 -8.38 -2.72 3.23
N GLU A 76 -9.68 -2.81 2.95
CA GLU A 76 -10.62 -1.68 3.00
C GLU A 76 -10.60 -0.96 4.35
N LYS A 77 -10.37 -1.70 5.45
CA LYS A 77 -10.26 -1.11 6.80
C LYS A 77 -9.15 -0.04 6.88
N TYR A 78 -8.10 -0.13 6.06
CA TYR A 78 -6.99 0.83 6.08
C TYR A 78 -7.22 2.07 5.19
N PHE A 79 -8.35 2.16 4.48
CA PHE A 79 -8.64 3.25 3.54
C PHE A 79 -8.39 4.64 4.15
N HIS A 80 -8.90 4.90 5.35
CA HIS A 80 -8.77 6.21 6.00
C HIS A 80 -7.32 6.53 6.40
N GLY A 81 -6.57 5.53 6.88
CA GLY A 81 -5.14 5.69 7.19
C GLY A 81 -4.33 5.97 5.93
N ILE A 82 -4.52 5.19 4.86
CA ILE A 82 -3.85 5.37 3.57
C ILE A 82 -4.16 6.76 3.01
N LYS A 83 -5.44 7.14 2.95
CA LYS A 83 -5.86 8.48 2.50
C LYS A 83 -5.20 9.59 3.31
N THR A 84 -5.08 9.43 4.63
CA THR A 84 -4.43 10.41 5.50
C THR A 84 -2.96 10.59 5.13
N HIS A 85 -2.22 9.51 4.92
CA HIS A 85 -0.84 9.55 4.44
C HIS A 85 -0.71 10.27 3.09
N LEU A 86 -1.59 9.95 2.13
CA LEU A 86 -1.59 10.57 0.80
C LEU A 86 -1.92 12.07 0.84
N LEU A 87 -2.81 12.51 1.74
CA LEU A 87 -3.12 13.94 1.94
C LEU A 87 -1.90 14.75 2.39
N THR A 88 -0.94 14.12 3.07
CA THR A 88 0.29 14.80 3.50
C THR A 88 1.30 15.04 2.37
N GLU A 89 1.07 14.45 1.18
CA GLU A 89 1.95 14.57 0.03
C GLU A 89 1.28 15.42 -1.06
N ALA A 90 1.88 16.56 -1.41
CA ALA A 90 1.29 17.56 -2.31
C ALA A 90 0.87 17.02 -3.67
N MET A 91 1.62 16.06 -4.21
CA MET A 91 1.26 15.39 -5.46
C MET A 91 -0.01 14.58 -5.35
N TYR A 92 -0.24 13.90 -4.22
CA TYR A 92 -1.33 12.93 -4.07
C TYR A 92 -2.57 13.53 -3.41
N ALA A 93 -2.42 14.62 -2.67
CA ALA A 93 -3.49 15.24 -1.89
C ALA A 93 -4.78 15.55 -2.68
N PRO A 94 -4.75 16.08 -3.93
CA PRO A 94 -5.97 16.41 -4.66
C PRO A 94 -6.85 15.19 -4.99
N PHE A 95 -6.27 14.00 -5.00
CA PHE A 95 -6.93 12.76 -5.42
C PHE A 95 -6.66 11.60 -4.44
N SER A 96 -6.42 11.94 -3.17
CA SER A 96 -6.02 10.99 -2.13
C SER A 96 -7.07 9.89 -1.89
N SER A 97 -8.36 10.21 -1.98
CA SER A 97 -9.44 9.21 -1.85
C SER A 97 -9.37 8.19 -2.96
N GLY A 98 -9.35 8.63 -4.24
CA GLY A 98 -9.33 7.72 -5.38
C GLY A 98 -8.05 6.90 -5.46
N LEU A 99 -6.90 7.45 -5.02
CA LEU A 99 -5.69 6.65 -4.86
C LEU A 99 -5.81 5.63 -3.74
N ALA A 100 -6.39 5.99 -2.60
CA ALA A 100 -6.60 5.05 -1.50
C ALA A 100 -7.51 3.90 -1.94
N ASP A 101 -8.62 4.18 -2.65
CA ASP A 101 -9.50 3.17 -3.24
C ASP A 101 -8.69 2.21 -4.15
N MET A 102 -7.90 2.75 -5.08
CA MET A 102 -7.07 1.93 -5.96
C MET A 102 -6.02 1.09 -5.21
N MET A 103 -5.48 1.59 -4.10
CA MET A 103 -4.49 0.86 -3.30
C MET A 103 -5.14 -0.27 -2.50
N VAL A 104 -6.32 -0.06 -1.91
CA VAL A 104 -7.03 -1.12 -1.17
C VAL A 104 -7.62 -2.18 -2.09
N GLU A 105 -8.01 -1.81 -3.32
CA GLU A 105 -8.44 -2.77 -4.34
C GLU A 105 -7.28 -3.61 -4.89
N ASN A 106 -6.05 -3.07 -4.88
CA ASN A 106 -4.84 -3.75 -5.32
C ASN A 106 -4.21 -4.61 -4.21
N VAL A 107 -4.98 -5.58 -3.70
CA VAL A 107 -4.60 -6.42 -2.55
C VAL A 107 -3.29 -7.17 -2.78
N SER A 108 -2.97 -7.56 -4.01
CA SER A 108 -1.79 -8.37 -4.30
C SER A 108 -0.46 -7.62 -4.25
N VAL A 109 -0.46 -6.28 -4.38
CA VAL A 109 0.79 -5.50 -4.45
C VAL A 109 0.69 -4.25 -3.56
N GLY A 110 0.92 -4.48 -2.27
CA GLY A 110 1.04 -3.42 -1.30
C GLY A 110 1.05 -3.94 0.13
N THR A 111 1.70 -3.18 1.01
CA THR A 111 1.80 -3.49 2.43
C THR A 111 1.51 -2.24 3.27
N VAL A 112 0.90 -2.45 4.42
CA VAL A 112 0.56 -1.46 5.43
C VAL A 112 1.26 -1.83 6.75
N ILE A 113 1.82 -0.84 7.42
CA ILE A 113 2.32 -1.00 8.79
C ILE A 113 1.23 -0.60 9.76
N SER A 114 0.83 -1.53 10.62
CA SER A 114 -0.10 -1.33 11.73
C SER A 114 0.50 -1.86 13.04
N CYS A 115 -0.02 -1.43 14.19
CA CYS A 115 0.50 -1.89 15.50
C CYS A 115 -0.48 -2.77 16.28
N ASP A 116 -1.73 -2.93 15.81
CA ASP A 116 -2.75 -3.70 16.52
C ASP A 116 -3.58 -4.53 15.53
N ASP A 117 -3.72 -5.82 15.84
CA ASP A 117 -4.52 -6.77 15.08
C ASP A 117 -6.02 -6.45 15.23
N GLY A 118 -6.51 -5.52 14.41
CA GLY A 118 -7.93 -5.12 14.37
C GLY A 118 -8.18 -3.62 14.39
N GLN A 119 -7.13 -2.79 14.52
CA GLN A 119 -7.27 -1.35 14.33
C GLN A 119 -6.99 -0.97 12.86
N ASP A 120 -7.62 0.11 12.41
CA ASP A 120 -7.47 0.74 11.11
C ASP A 120 -6.30 1.73 11.05
N ASN A 121 -5.48 1.77 12.10
CA ASN A 121 -4.32 2.64 12.20
C ASN A 121 -3.22 2.23 11.21
N VAL A 122 -2.74 3.20 10.43
CA VAL A 122 -1.66 3.06 9.46
C VAL A 122 -0.51 3.97 9.90
N PHE A 123 0.65 3.38 10.13
CA PHE A 123 1.90 4.09 10.47
C PHE A 123 2.80 4.29 9.25
N GLY A 124 2.60 3.47 8.24
CA GLY A 124 3.27 3.58 6.96
C GLY A 124 2.66 2.60 5.95
N LEU A 125 2.98 2.82 4.68
CA LEU A 125 2.47 2.03 3.59
C LEU A 125 3.44 2.09 2.40
N ALA A 126 3.43 1.04 1.60
CA ALA A 126 4.11 1.01 0.31
C ALA A 126 3.27 0.19 -0.68
N SER A 127 3.11 0.67 -1.90
CA SER A 127 2.36 -0.01 -2.96
C SER A 127 2.92 0.36 -4.33
N VAL A 128 2.63 -0.49 -5.32
CA VAL A 128 2.91 -0.20 -6.72
C VAL A 128 1.61 -0.26 -7.52
N LEU A 129 1.20 0.90 -8.05
CA LEU A 129 0.05 0.98 -8.94
C LEU A 129 0.51 0.87 -10.39
N ARG A 130 -0.04 -0.11 -11.12
CA ARG A 130 0.34 -0.36 -12.52
C ARG A 130 -0.02 0.82 -13.42
N VAL A 131 0.90 1.17 -14.30
CA VAL A 131 0.62 2.02 -15.48
C VAL A 131 -0.17 1.21 -16.51
N MET A 132 -1.41 1.60 -16.78
CA MET A 132 -2.28 0.91 -17.72
C MET A 132 -2.37 1.64 -19.07
N SER A 133 -2.73 0.89 -20.11
CA SER A 133 -3.13 1.47 -21.39
C SER A 133 -4.67 1.51 -21.44
N GLY A 134 -5.28 2.69 -21.38
CA GLY A 134 -6.74 2.85 -21.52
C GLY A 134 -7.41 3.55 -20.35
N GLU A 135 -8.51 2.98 -19.85
CA GLU A 135 -9.28 3.55 -18.74
C GLU A 135 -8.47 3.50 -17.45
N GLU A 136 -8.18 4.69 -16.92
CA GLU A 136 -7.49 4.90 -15.66
C GLU A 136 -8.30 5.90 -14.84
N GLY A 137 -8.25 5.77 -13.52
CA GLY A 137 -8.79 6.77 -12.62
C GLY A 137 -8.13 8.14 -12.86
N ASP A 138 -8.88 9.20 -12.58
CA ASP A 138 -8.41 10.58 -12.81
C ASP A 138 -7.14 10.90 -12.02
N CYS A 139 -6.93 10.24 -10.88
CA CYS A 139 -5.69 10.28 -10.11
C CYS A 139 -4.45 9.87 -10.93
N ILE A 140 -4.50 8.73 -11.62
CA ILE A 140 -3.39 8.21 -12.41
C ILE A 140 -3.15 9.09 -13.63
N LYS A 141 -4.22 9.55 -14.30
CA LYS A 141 -4.11 10.50 -15.42
C LYS A 141 -3.39 11.78 -15.00
N ALA A 142 -3.78 12.36 -13.86
CA ALA A 142 -3.14 13.57 -13.33
C ALA A 142 -1.65 13.34 -13.02
N ILE A 143 -1.28 12.19 -12.44
CA ILE A 143 0.12 11.84 -12.18
C ILE A 143 0.90 11.72 -13.51
N LYS A 144 0.35 11.02 -14.51
CA LYS A 144 0.96 10.86 -15.84
C LYS A 144 1.18 12.20 -16.53
N GLU A 145 0.16 13.03 -16.56
CA GLU A 145 0.21 14.36 -17.16
C GLU A 145 1.27 15.23 -16.47
N SER A 146 1.31 15.22 -15.14
CA SER A 146 2.33 15.96 -14.39
C SER A 146 3.74 15.50 -14.74
N CYS A 147 3.97 14.18 -14.81
CA CYS A 147 5.26 13.63 -15.23
C CYS A 147 5.63 14.05 -16.66
N MET A 148 4.69 13.97 -17.61
CA MET A 148 4.94 14.31 -19.02
C MET A 148 5.14 15.81 -19.27
N ASN A 149 4.43 16.66 -18.53
CA ASN A 149 4.49 18.12 -18.68
C ASN A 149 5.82 18.69 -18.17
N HIS A 150 6.37 18.09 -17.11
CA HIS A 150 7.62 18.54 -16.49
C HIS A 150 8.86 17.75 -16.95
N CYS A 151 8.68 16.68 -17.71
CA CYS A 151 9.80 15.86 -18.20
C CYS A 151 10.72 16.67 -19.15
N PRO A 152 12.05 16.67 -18.92
CA PRO A 152 13.02 17.29 -19.81
C PRO A 152 12.94 16.72 -21.23
N LYS A 153 13.19 17.57 -22.24
CA LYS A 153 13.11 17.19 -23.66
C LYS A 153 13.94 15.95 -24.00
N GLN A 154 15.10 15.76 -23.36
CA GLN A 154 15.99 14.63 -23.60
C GLN A 154 15.43 13.28 -23.12
N HIS A 155 14.51 13.27 -22.15
CA HIS A 155 13.93 12.05 -21.55
C HIS A 155 12.45 11.85 -21.90
N LYS A 156 11.88 12.75 -22.72
CA LYS A 156 10.45 12.77 -23.01
C LYS A 156 9.98 11.53 -23.77
N LYS A 157 10.84 10.95 -24.62
CA LYS A 157 10.53 9.72 -25.37
C LYS A 157 10.54 8.51 -24.44
N GLU A 158 11.53 8.42 -23.57
CA GLU A 158 11.64 7.37 -22.55
C GLU A 158 10.45 7.43 -21.60
N MET A 159 10.09 8.63 -21.12
CA MET A 159 8.92 8.81 -20.26
C MET A 159 7.61 8.42 -20.95
N ASP A 160 7.42 8.80 -22.22
CA ASP A 160 6.23 8.40 -23.00
C ASP A 160 6.11 6.87 -23.11
N ILE A 161 7.23 6.17 -23.36
CA ILE A 161 7.27 4.71 -23.39
C ILE A 161 6.91 4.11 -22.03
N VAL A 162 7.51 4.61 -20.94
CA VAL A 162 7.26 4.13 -19.57
C VAL A 162 5.80 4.33 -19.18
N LEU A 163 5.20 5.48 -19.53
CA LEU A 163 3.80 5.82 -19.19
C LEU A 163 2.75 5.24 -20.15
N SER A 164 3.17 4.66 -21.28
CA SER A 164 2.27 4.14 -22.31
C SER A 164 1.40 2.97 -21.87
N GLY A 165 1.84 2.19 -20.87
CA GLY A 165 1.22 0.94 -20.46
C GLY A 165 1.36 -0.20 -21.47
N LYS A 166 2.20 -0.05 -22.51
CA LYS A 166 2.34 -1.01 -23.63
C LYS A 166 3.68 -1.76 -23.63
N THR A 167 4.51 -1.54 -22.62
CA THR A 167 5.82 -2.16 -22.50
C THR A 167 5.71 -3.66 -22.20
N LYS A 168 6.70 -4.45 -22.61
CA LYS A 168 6.74 -5.91 -22.37
C LYS A 168 6.63 -6.25 -20.88
N ARG A 169 7.29 -5.45 -20.05
CA ARG A 169 7.13 -5.41 -18.60
C ARG A 169 6.54 -4.06 -18.23
N PRO A 170 5.39 -4.01 -17.53
CA PRO A 170 4.75 -2.74 -17.24
C PRO A 170 5.58 -1.88 -16.31
N ALA A 171 5.35 -0.57 -16.38
CA ALA A 171 5.81 0.35 -15.35
C ALA A 171 4.79 0.41 -14.19
N GLY A 172 5.26 0.81 -13.01
CA GLY A 172 4.40 1.05 -11.86
C GLY A 172 4.74 2.36 -11.16
N PHE A 173 3.72 3.04 -10.64
CA PHE A 173 3.91 4.13 -9.70
C PHE A 173 4.20 3.55 -8.33
N LEU A 174 5.45 3.70 -7.88
CA LEU A 174 5.86 3.33 -6.54
C LEU A 174 5.42 4.45 -5.60
N ILE A 175 4.51 4.13 -4.69
CA ILE A 175 3.97 5.07 -3.70
C ILE A 175 4.33 4.52 -2.32
N HIS A 176 5.07 5.30 -1.55
CA HIS A 176 5.34 4.98 -0.16
C HIS A 176 5.18 6.22 0.71
N SER A 177 4.68 6.02 1.92
CA SER A 177 4.52 7.05 2.93
C SER A 177 4.62 6.43 4.31
N ARG A 178 5.13 7.19 5.27
CA ARG A 178 5.28 6.76 6.66
C ARG A 178 5.28 7.95 7.59
N MET A 179 5.00 7.70 8.85
CA MET A 179 5.20 8.70 9.88
C MET A 179 6.69 9.01 10.03
N VAL A 180 7.02 10.28 10.29
CA VAL A 180 8.41 10.76 10.38
C VAL A 180 9.21 10.15 11.54
N ASN A 181 8.50 9.62 12.55
CA ASN A 181 9.07 9.00 13.74
C ASN A 181 9.20 7.47 13.62
N LEU A 182 8.89 6.89 12.46
CA LEU A 182 9.04 5.45 12.25
C LEU A 182 10.55 5.09 12.21
N PRO A 183 11.00 4.05 12.94
CA PRO A 183 12.41 3.66 12.92
C PRO A 183 12.94 3.36 11.51
N LEU A 184 14.23 3.60 11.28
CA LEU A 184 14.86 3.43 9.97
C LEU A 184 14.85 1.96 9.53
N GLU A 185 15.02 1.05 10.48
CA GLU A 185 14.97 -0.39 10.28
C GLU A 185 13.61 -0.81 9.73
N ILE A 186 12.53 -0.30 10.31
CA ILE A 186 11.15 -0.59 9.85
C ILE A 186 10.93 0.00 8.44
N THR A 187 11.55 1.13 8.11
CA THR A 187 11.49 1.70 6.76
C THR A 187 12.12 0.76 5.71
N LEU A 188 13.25 0.12 6.03
CA LEU A 188 13.84 -0.87 5.13
C LEU A 188 12.95 -2.10 4.98
N ILE A 189 12.44 -2.63 6.11
CA ILE A 189 11.56 -3.79 6.07
C ILE A 189 10.30 -3.50 5.26
N LEU A 190 9.73 -2.28 5.32
CA LEU A 190 8.60 -1.87 4.49
C LEU A 190 8.86 -2.08 2.99
N HIS A 191 10.01 -1.62 2.51
CA HIS A 191 10.37 -1.80 1.11
C HIS A 191 10.64 -3.28 0.78
N GLN A 192 11.27 -4.02 1.69
CA GLN A 192 11.50 -5.45 1.52
C GLN A 192 10.19 -6.25 1.47
N GLN A 193 9.19 -5.90 2.28
CA GLN A 193 7.86 -6.52 2.22
C GLN A 193 7.18 -6.23 0.88
N LEU A 194 7.21 -4.99 0.40
CA LEU A 194 6.68 -4.66 -0.92
C LEU A 194 7.37 -5.47 -2.04
N VAL A 195 8.67 -5.75 -1.92
CA VAL A 195 9.38 -6.65 -2.84
C VAL A 195 8.80 -8.06 -2.81
N LEU A 196 8.58 -8.61 -1.62
CA LEU A 196 8.00 -9.94 -1.44
C LEU A 196 6.58 -10.00 -2.00
N ASP A 197 5.76 -8.96 -1.77
CA ASP A 197 4.38 -8.89 -2.29
C ASP A 197 4.37 -8.88 -3.82
N MET A 198 5.23 -8.08 -4.45
CA MET A 198 5.38 -8.08 -5.92
C MET A 198 5.78 -9.46 -6.46
N ASP A 199 6.74 -10.12 -5.82
CA ASP A 199 7.22 -11.42 -6.27
C ASP A 199 6.17 -12.52 -6.00
N TRP A 200 5.42 -12.42 -4.88
CA TRP A 200 4.31 -13.29 -4.55
C TRP A 200 3.17 -13.16 -5.56
N ALA A 201 2.77 -11.93 -5.91
CA ALA A 201 1.72 -11.65 -6.89
C ALA A 201 2.05 -12.26 -8.26
N VAL A 202 3.30 -12.19 -8.71
CA VAL A 202 3.74 -12.82 -9.96
C VAL A 202 3.69 -14.36 -9.89
N GLN A 203 4.02 -14.94 -8.74
CA GLN A 203 4.04 -16.40 -8.56
C GLN A 203 2.64 -17.00 -8.44
N HIS A 204 1.71 -16.28 -7.83
CA HIS A 204 0.37 -16.76 -7.48
C HIS A 204 -0.74 -16.22 -8.40
N ALA A 205 -0.41 -15.50 -9.47
CA ALA A 205 -1.44 -15.04 -10.40
C ALA A 205 -2.14 -16.22 -11.10
N GLU A 206 -3.46 -16.32 -10.91
CA GLU A 206 -4.29 -17.43 -11.41
C GLU A 206 -4.72 -17.24 -12.87
N GLY A 207 -4.76 -16.00 -13.36
CA GLY A 207 -5.11 -15.59 -14.73
C GLY A 207 -4.04 -15.87 -15.80
N GLY A 208 -3.16 -16.84 -15.53
CA GLY A 208 -2.20 -17.39 -16.49
C GLY A 208 -1.04 -16.45 -16.83
N GLU A 209 -0.43 -16.64 -18.00
CA GLU A 209 0.79 -15.90 -18.38
C GLU A 209 0.56 -14.39 -18.57
N LYS A 210 -0.63 -14.00 -19.05
CA LYS A 210 -0.97 -12.59 -19.29
C LYS A 210 -1.01 -11.81 -17.98
N GLU A 211 -1.67 -12.35 -16.95
CA GLU A 211 -1.74 -11.71 -15.65
C GLU A 211 -0.37 -11.67 -14.96
N ARG A 212 0.38 -12.78 -14.96
CA ARG A 212 1.75 -12.82 -14.41
C ARG A 212 2.66 -11.76 -15.04
N LYS A 213 2.65 -11.64 -16.37
CA LYS A 213 3.42 -10.59 -17.09
C LYS A 213 2.99 -9.18 -16.72
N SER A 214 1.71 -8.98 -16.41
CA SER A 214 1.19 -7.68 -15.99
C SER A 214 1.64 -7.31 -14.57
N LEU A 215 1.99 -8.28 -13.72
CA LEU A 215 2.49 -8.05 -12.37
C LEU A 215 4.03 -7.99 -12.31
N ASP A 216 4.75 -8.45 -13.34
CA ASP A 216 6.21 -8.39 -13.42
C ASP A 216 6.70 -7.00 -13.88
N PHE A 217 6.67 -6.04 -12.97
CA PHE A 217 7.09 -4.65 -13.22
C PHE A 217 8.54 -4.56 -13.72
N GLY A 218 8.76 -3.79 -14.79
CA GLY A 218 10.09 -3.56 -15.38
C GLY A 218 10.71 -2.22 -14.98
N ALA A 219 9.87 -1.25 -14.64
CA ALA A 219 10.28 0.09 -14.25
C ALA A 219 9.34 0.66 -13.18
N PHE A 220 9.86 1.60 -12.40
CA PHE A 220 9.12 2.31 -11.36
C PHE A 220 9.25 3.81 -11.55
N ILE A 221 8.18 4.52 -11.23
CA ILE A 221 8.16 5.98 -11.13
C ILE A 221 7.80 6.31 -9.69
N LEU A 222 8.71 7.02 -9.02
CA LEU A 222 8.54 7.50 -7.66
C LEU A 222 8.51 9.02 -7.67
N LEU A 223 7.52 9.62 -6.99
CA LEU A 223 7.43 11.07 -6.84
C LEU A 223 7.88 11.44 -5.42
N ALA A 224 9.12 11.90 -5.32
CA ALA A 224 9.79 12.19 -4.07
C ALA A 224 9.67 13.68 -3.69
N PRO A 225 8.98 14.04 -2.59
CA PRO A 225 8.95 15.40 -2.10
C PRO A 225 10.33 15.86 -1.63
N CYS A 226 10.74 17.06 -2.02
CA CYS A 226 12.02 17.66 -1.67
C CYS A 226 11.92 19.18 -1.53
N THR A 227 12.98 19.79 -1.01
CA THR A 227 13.17 21.24 -0.93
C THR A 227 14.57 21.59 -1.42
N HIS A 228 14.82 22.85 -1.76
CA HIS A 228 16.18 23.32 -1.98
C HIS A 228 16.99 23.23 -0.67
N GLY A 229 18.27 22.91 -0.80
CA GLY A 229 19.23 23.03 0.29
C GLY A 229 19.51 24.50 0.63
N THR A 230 20.08 24.70 1.81
CA THR A 230 20.45 26.04 2.31
C THR A 230 21.59 26.69 1.52
N ASP A 231 22.34 25.89 0.75
CA ASP A 231 23.54 26.31 0.03
C ASP A 231 23.21 26.52 -1.46
N ASP A 232 23.22 27.78 -1.89
CA ASP A 232 23.12 28.29 -3.27
C ASP A 232 21.93 27.79 -4.11
N GLY A 233 20.96 27.07 -3.51
CA GLY A 233 19.78 26.52 -4.17
C GLY A 233 20.05 25.39 -5.15
N SER A 234 21.29 24.90 -5.23
CA SER A 234 21.70 23.86 -6.20
C SER A 234 21.53 22.43 -5.68
N SER A 235 21.63 22.23 -4.36
CA SER A 235 21.39 20.94 -3.72
C SER A 235 19.89 20.75 -3.42
N LEU A 236 19.43 19.50 -3.46
CA LEU A 236 18.08 19.12 -3.07
C LEU A 236 18.16 18.33 -1.76
N ILE A 237 17.24 18.62 -0.85
CA ILE A 237 17.04 17.86 0.38
C ILE A 237 15.75 17.08 0.24
N TYR A 238 15.85 15.74 0.25
CA TYR A 238 14.69 14.86 0.20
C TYR A 238 14.00 14.81 1.56
N LYS A 239 12.66 14.79 1.55
CA LYS A 239 11.85 14.62 2.78
C LYS A 239 12.10 13.27 3.44
N LYS A 240 12.45 12.25 2.64
CA LYS A 240 12.73 10.89 3.09
C LYS A 240 14.10 10.47 2.58
N PHE A 241 14.96 9.96 3.47
CA PHE A 241 16.32 9.56 3.12
C PHE A 241 16.36 8.45 2.06
N ASP A 242 15.37 7.57 2.05
CA ASP A 242 15.25 6.48 1.09
C ASP A 242 14.92 6.98 -0.32
N ASP A 243 14.21 8.11 -0.47
CA ASP A 243 14.01 8.75 -1.76
C ASP A 243 15.34 9.23 -2.38
N GLU A 244 16.29 9.67 -1.56
CA GLU A 244 17.63 10.05 -2.00
C GLU A 244 18.40 8.85 -2.54
N VAL A 245 18.35 7.71 -1.84
CA VAL A 245 18.97 6.47 -2.30
C VAL A 245 18.32 5.93 -3.58
N PHE A 246 17.00 6.08 -3.71
CA PHE A 246 16.32 5.77 -4.97
C PHE A 246 16.75 6.70 -6.10
N SER A 247 16.98 7.99 -5.81
CA SER A 247 17.46 8.97 -6.79
C SER A 247 18.85 8.63 -7.34
N THR A 248 19.78 8.18 -6.49
CA THR A 248 21.15 7.82 -6.92
C THR A 248 21.22 6.60 -7.84
N HIS A 249 20.18 5.76 -7.83
CA HIS A 249 20.08 4.53 -8.64
C HIS A 249 19.13 4.66 -9.83
N ALA A 250 18.61 5.87 -10.08
CA ALA A 250 17.67 6.13 -11.15
C ALA A 250 18.35 6.13 -12.52
N GLU A 251 17.59 5.81 -13.57
CA GLU A 251 18.02 6.02 -14.95
C GLU A 251 18.09 7.52 -15.26
N TYR A 252 17.12 8.27 -14.74
CA TYR A 252 17.08 9.72 -14.77
C TYR A 252 16.12 10.26 -13.71
N VAL A 253 16.37 11.50 -13.30
CA VAL A 253 15.52 12.25 -12.39
C VAL A 253 15.24 13.63 -12.95
N PHE A 254 14.12 14.23 -12.58
CA PHE A 254 13.85 15.64 -12.84
C PHE A 254 12.94 16.21 -11.76
N THR A 255 13.15 17.49 -11.45
CA THR A 255 12.50 18.17 -10.33
C THR A 255 11.60 19.30 -10.85
N PHE A 256 10.45 19.46 -10.24
CA PHE A 256 9.47 20.50 -10.57
C PHE A 256 8.70 20.98 -9.34
N ASP A 257 8.03 22.12 -9.48
CA ASP A 257 7.21 22.71 -8.42
C ASP A 257 6.06 21.75 -8.04
N ALA A 258 5.93 21.44 -6.75
CA ALA A 258 4.80 20.66 -6.27
C ALA A 258 3.49 21.46 -6.40
N PRO A 259 2.34 20.79 -6.58
CA PRO A 259 1.04 21.44 -6.49
C PRO A 259 0.89 22.17 -5.16
N LYS A 260 0.40 23.42 -5.21
CA LYS A 260 0.15 24.18 -3.97
C LYS A 260 -0.96 23.51 -3.17
N ARG A 261 -0.67 23.14 -1.93
CA ARG A 261 -1.70 22.71 -0.98
C ARG A 261 -2.33 23.91 -0.30
N LEU A 262 -3.61 23.78 0.08
CA LEU A 262 -4.33 24.79 0.84
C LEU A 262 -3.61 25.14 2.15
N ALA A 263 -3.03 24.14 2.82
CA ALA A 263 -2.29 24.29 4.07
C ALA A 263 -0.92 25.00 3.92
N ASP A 264 -0.43 25.19 2.69
CA ASP A 264 0.88 25.78 2.42
C ASP A 264 0.78 27.12 1.66
N GLN A 265 -0.41 27.71 1.55
CA GLN A 265 -0.60 28.96 0.80
C GLN A 265 0.24 30.13 1.34
N ASP A 266 0.47 30.15 2.66
CA ASP A 266 1.21 31.21 3.35
C ASP A 266 2.71 30.88 3.54
N LYS A 267 3.17 29.71 3.10
CA LYS A 267 4.59 29.33 3.24
C LYS A 267 5.43 29.96 2.13
N PRO A 268 6.55 30.61 2.47
CA PRO A 268 7.40 31.28 1.48
C PRO A 268 8.18 30.31 0.60
N GLU A 269 8.52 29.13 1.13
CA GLU A 269 9.25 28.10 0.40
C GLU A 269 8.31 27.22 -0.42
N LYS A 270 8.61 27.14 -1.73
CA LYS A 270 7.94 26.20 -2.62
C LYS A 270 8.43 24.79 -2.32
N GLN A 271 7.49 23.90 -2.04
CA GLN A 271 7.77 22.47 -2.03
C GLN A 271 8.05 22.00 -3.46
N LEU A 272 9.07 21.17 -3.62
CA LEU A 272 9.43 20.55 -4.89
C LEU A 272 9.09 19.06 -4.87
N VAL A 273 8.97 18.50 -6.06
CA VAL A 273 8.83 17.06 -6.27
C VAL A 273 9.87 16.65 -7.30
N THR A 274 10.64 15.62 -6.97
CA THR A 274 11.52 14.95 -7.92
C THR A 274 10.85 13.68 -8.42
N ALA A 275 10.64 13.59 -9.73
CA ALA A 275 10.27 12.34 -10.37
C ALA A 275 11.52 11.49 -10.57
N ILE A 276 11.52 10.30 -9.98
CA ILE A 276 12.61 9.33 -9.99
C ILE A 276 12.16 8.15 -10.86
N VAL A 277 12.85 7.91 -11.97
CA VAL A 277 12.54 6.81 -12.89
C VAL A 277 13.60 5.72 -12.75
N LEU A 278 13.15 4.55 -12.29
CA LEU A 278 14.00 3.41 -11.94
C LEU A 278 13.70 2.21 -12.82
N THR A 279 14.73 1.46 -13.20
CA THR A 279 14.55 0.07 -13.66
C THR A 279 14.33 -0.86 -12.46
N LYS A 280 13.78 -2.06 -12.69
CA LYS A 280 13.71 -3.11 -11.64
C LYS A 280 15.08 -3.38 -11.02
N THR A 281 16.14 -3.35 -11.83
CA THR A 281 17.53 -3.51 -11.39
C THR A 281 18.01 -2.34 -10.53
N GLY A 282 17.73 -1.10 -10.94
CA GLY A 282 18.06 0.10 -10.14
C GLY A 282 17.35 0.10 -8.80
N HIS A 283 16.05 -0.22 -8.77
CA HIS A 283 15.28 -0.37 -7.53
C HIS A 283 15.89 -1.43 -6.59
N ARG A 284 16.25 -2.61 -7.11
CA ARG A 284 16.88 -3.67 -6.31
C ARG A 284 18.29 -3.29 -5.83
N ALA A 285 19.03 -2.48 -6.57
CA ALA A 285 20.33 -1.96 -6.14
C ALA A 285 20.18 -0.93 -5.01
N ALA A 286 19.23 0.00 -5.13
CA ALA A 286 18.90 0.97 -4.09
C ALA A 286 18.54 0.29 -2.76
N LEU A 287 17.76 -0.81 -2.78
CA LEU A 287 17.44 -1.56 -1.56
C LEU A 287 18.67 -2.19 -0.90
N LYS A 288 19.66 -2.62 -1.68
CA LYS A 288 20.92 -3.15 -1.13
C LYS A 288 21.75 -2.04 -0.48
N GLU A 289 21.76 -0.84 -1.06
CA GLU A 289 22.41 0.32 -0.45
C GLU A 289 21.69 0.73 0.84
N LEU A 290 20.35 0.78 0.84
CA LEU A 290 19.57 1.05 2.06
C LEU A 290 19.88 0.05 3.18
N GLU A 291 19.97 -1.25 2.85
CA GLU A 291 20.35 -2.29 3.79
C GLU A 291 21.76 -2.08 4.35
N GLN A 292 22.73 -1.67 3.52
CA GLN A 292 24.08 -1.36 3.97
C GLN A 292 24.12 -0.11 4.85
N MET A 293 23.41 0.96 4.48
CA MET A 293 23.35 2.20 5.26
C MET A 293 22.76 1.97 6.65
N ILE A 294 21.69 1.19 6.75
CA ILE A 294 21.04 0.89 8.03
C ILE A 294 21.84 -0.16 8.82
N GLY A 295 22.33 -1.19 8.15
CA GLY A 295 23.15 -2.25 8.76
C GLY A 295 24.47 -1.74 9.33
N THR A 296 25.12 -0.78 8.67
CA THR A 296 26.36 -0.16 9.17
C THR A 296 26.13 0.78 10.35
N GLY A 297 24.92 1.33 10.52
CA GLY A 297 24.53 2.12 11.68
C GLY A 297 24.38 1.34 12.99
N THR A 298 24.23 0.01 12.92
CA THR A 298 24.10 -0.89 14.09
C THR A 298 25.42 -1.52 14.54
N GLY A 299 26.52 -1.18 13.86
CA GLY A 299 27.84 -1.78 14.04
C GLY A 299 28.78 -1.05 15.00
N THR A 300 28.30 -0.40 16.08
CA THR A 300 29.18 -0.01 17.20
C THR A 300 28.39 0.13 18.50
N THR A 301 28.09 -0.98 19.19
CA THR A 301 28.21 -1.18 20.65
C THR A 301 27.74 -2.60 20.96
N VAL A 302 28.64 -3.56 20.76
CA VAL A 302 28.65 -4.79 21.56
C VAL A 302 30.11 -5.04 21.90
N LEU A 303 30.50 -4.64 23.11
CA LEU A 303 31.43 -5.31 24.03
C LEU A 303 31.39 -4.56 25.37
#